data_AF-A0A9D8K5I6-F1
#
_entry.id   AF-A0A9D8K5I6-F1
#
_cell.length_a   1.000
_cell.length_b   1.000
_cell.length_c   1.000
_cell.angle_alpha   90.00
_cell.angle_beta   90.00
_cell.angle_gamma   90.00
#
_symmetry.space_group_name_H-M   'P 1'
#
loop_
_entity.id
_entity.type
_entity.pdbx_description
1 polymer ?
#
loop_
_entity_poly.entity_id
_entity_poly.type
_entity_poly.pdbx_seq_one_letter_code
_entity_poly.pdbx_strand_id
1 'polypeptide(L)'
;MAANKGPASISAGQQFPNTTPELPAQPMQAPLEGKELLDRARSLSNRPEDQIARACGYVGPSGRVLKKSFYRALVLAKGYSLPSSTMVAGMSRGRHADFRTRVHGNGNLLIGQAYTRRMGLEPGQEFRIEIHRETGSIWLLPLEPDSKES
;
A
#
# COMPACT_ATOMS: atom_id res chain seq x y z
N MET A 1 5.62 14.43 82.46
CA MET A 1 5.88 13.10 81.86
C MET A 1 5.41 13.13 80.43
N ALA A 2 6.33 12.84 79.51
CA ALA A 2 6.16 12.91 78.06
C ALA A 2 5.51 11.64 77.50
N ALA A 3 4.81 11.76 76.35
CA ALA A 3 4.90 10.81 75.23
C ALA A 3 4.05 11.24 74.01
N ASN A 4 4.75 11.59 72.93
CA ASN A 4 4.52 11.26 71.51
C ASN A 4 3.10 11.23 70.90
N LYS A 5 2.88 12.11 69.92
CA LYS A 5 2.32 11.74 68.60
C LYS A 5 3.12 12.43 67.49
N GLY A 6 3.58 11.63 66.53
CA GLY A 6 4.54 11.99 65.48
C GLY A 6 3.99 12.92 64.38
N PRO A 7 4.88 13.39 63.49
CA PRO A 7 4.55 14.38 62.47
C PRO A 7 3.76 13.77 61.30
N ALA A 8 2.70 14.47 60.89
CA ALA A 8 1.92 14.15 59.71
C ALA A 8 2.71 14.51 58.44
N SER A 9 3.01 13.49 57.63
CA SER A 9 3.52 13.59 56.28
C SER A 9 2.49 14.27 55.37
N ILE A 10 2.88 15.32 54.64
CA ILE A 10 2.04 15.93 53.60
C ILE A 10 2.73 15.69 52.26
N SER A 11 2.07 14.89 51.44
CA SER A 11 2.57 14.33 50.20
C SER A 11 2.71 15.35 49.07
N ALA A 12 3.67 15.04 48.22
CA ALA A 12 4.07 15.67 46.97
C ALA A 12 2.94 15.94 45.97
N GLY A 13 3.09 17.06 45.26
CA GLY A 13 2.96 17.17 43.80
C GLY A 13 1.70 16.58 43.16
N GLN A 14 0.64 17.39 43.05
CA GLN A 14 -0.38 17.14 42.03
C GLN A 14 0.09 17.73 40.69
N GLN A 15 0.78 16.90 39.91
CA GLN A 15 0.87 17.07 38.46
C GLN A 15 -0.44 16.57 37.85
N PHE A 16 -1.16 17.48 37.20
CA PHE A 16 -2.25 17.13 36.30
C PHE A 16 -1.66 16.34 35.12
N PRO A 17 -2.08 15.08 34.86
CA PRO A 17 -1.68 14.44 33.62
C PRO A 17 -2.44 15.12 32.48
N ASN A 18 -1.69 15.83 31.64
CA ASN A 18 -2.15 16.31 30.34
C ASN A 18 -2.29 15.09 29.42
N THR A 19 -3.36 14.32 29.59
CA THR A 19 -3.67 13.18 28.74
C THR A 19 -4.50 13.70 27.58
N THR A 20 -3.83 14.17 26.53
CA THR A 20 -4.41 14.19 25.19
C THR A 20 -4.93 12.78 24.90
N PRO A 21 -6.21 12.57 24.56
CA PRO A 21 -6.64 11.28 24.05
C PRO A 21 -6.02 11.13 22.66
N GLU A 22 -4.85 10.53 22.60
CA GLU A 22 -4.31 9.92 21.39
C GLU A 22 -5.32 8.86 20.97
N LEU A 23 -6.20 9.23 20.03
CA LEU A 23 -7.07 8.30 19.32
C LEU A 23 -6.15 7.21 18.76
N PRO A 24 -6.31 5.93 19.16
CA PRO A 24 -5.48 4.88 18.62
C PRO A 24 -5.70 4.87 17.12
N ALA A 25 -4.62 4.97 16.35
CA ALA A 25 -4.61 4.66 14.94
C ALA A 25 -5.19 3.25 14.82
N GLN A 26 -6.47 3.17 14.45
CA GLN A 26 -7.22 1.93 14.40
C GLN A 26 -6.44 1.01 13.45
N PRO A 27 -6.04 -0.21 13.89
CA PRO A 27 -5.39 -1.13 12.99
C PRO A 27 -6.32 -1.32 11.80
N MET A 28 -5.78 -1.19 10.58
CA MET A 28 -6.49 -1.60 9.35
C MET A 28 -6.97 -3.03 9.58
N GLN A 29 -8.24 -3.18 9.97
CA GLN A 29 -8.79 -4.48 10.36
C GLN A 29 -8.64 -5.40 9.16
N ALA A 30 -7.93 -6.51 9.35
CA ALA A 30 -7.79 -7.52 8.31
C ALA A 30 -9.20 -7.92 7.83
N PRO A 31 -9.41 -8.08 6.51
CA PRO A 31 -10.72 -8.42 5.98
C PRO A 31 -11.20 -9.74 6.61
N LEU A 32 -12.42 -9.73 7.15
CA LEU A 32 -13.05 -10.94 7.69
C LEU A 32 -13.32 -11.91 6.55
N GLU A 33 -13.08 -13.21 6.76
CA GLU A 33 -13.32 -14.25 5.76
C GLU A 33 -14.20 -15.38 6.32
N GLY A 34 -14.72 -16.22 5.43
CA GLY A 34 -15.47 -17.42 5.83
C GLY A 34 -16.69 -17.15 6.71
N LYS A 35 -16.84 -17.92 7.78
CA LYS A 35 -18.02 -17.87 8.65
C LYS A 35 -18.15 -16.53 9.39
N GLU A 36 -17.04 -15.96 9.85
CA GLU A 36 -17.03 -14.68 10.58
C GLU A 36 -17.54 -13.52 9.71
N LEU A 37 -17.16 -13.51 8.43
CA LEU A 37 -17.71 -12.58 7.45
C LEU A 37 -19.22 -12.72 7.33
N LEU A 38 -19.74 -13.95 7.25
CA LEU A 38 -21.18 -14.20 7.09
C LEU A 38 -21.97 -13.77 8.33
N ASP A 39 -21.52 -14.11 9.53
CA ASP A 39 -22.17 -13.71 10.78
C ASP A 39 -22.17 -12.18 10.94
N ARG A 40 -21.04 -11.53 10.64
CA ARG A 40 -20.94 -10.07 10.70
C ARG A 40 -21.79 -9.37 9.63
N ALA A 41 -21.78 -9.87 8.40
CA ALA A 41 -22.59 -9.33 7.31
C ALA A 41 -24.10 -9.51 7.56
N ARG A 42 -24.52 -10.65 8.14
CA ARG A 42 -25.92 -10.87 8.56
C ARG A 42 -26.35 -9.88 9.64
N SER A 43 -25.52 -9.68 10.65
CA SER A 43 -25.80 -8.74 11.75
C SER A 43 -25.94 -7.29 11.28
N LEU A 44 -25.29 -6.94 10.16
CA LEU A 44 -25.27 -5.59 9.58
C LEU A 44 -26.13 -5.47 8.31
N SER A 45 -26.92 -6.50 7.98
CA SER A 45 -27.76 -6.54 6.76
C SER A 45 -28.85 -5.46 6.69
N ASN A 46 -29.08 -4.74 7.80
CA ASN A 46 -29.94 -3.57 7.88
C ASN A 46 -29.28 -2.27 7.37
N ARG A 47 -27.99 -2.30 7.01
CA ARG A 47 -27.21 -1.15 6.53
C ARG A 47 -26.92 -1.26 5.02
N PRO A 48 -26.59 -0.15 4.35
CA PRO A 48 -26.12 -0.21 2.97
C PRO A 48 -24.83 -1.03 2.85
N GLU A 49 -24.68 -1.77 1.75
CA GLU A 49 -23.59 -2.70 1.50
C GLU A 49 -22.20 -2.07 1.67
N ASP A 50 -22.05 -0.79 1.34
CA ASP A 50 -20.84 -0.01 1.57
C ASP A 50 -20.41 0.03 3.05
N GLN A 51 -21.37 0.19 3.97
CA GLN A 51 -21.08 0.18 5.40
C GLN A 51 -20.79 -1.22 5.91
N ILE A 52 -21.48 -2.23 5.38
CA ILE A 52 -21.23 -3.64 5.74
C ILE A 52 -19.81 -4.03 5.34
N ALA A 53 -19.43 -3.74 4.09
CA ALA A 53 -18.09 -4.03 3.58
C ALA A 53 -17.01 -3.30 4.40
N ARG A 54 -17.25 -2.04 4.79
CA ARG A 54 -16.34 -1.30 5.68
C ARG A 54 -16.20 -1.97 7.05
N ALA A 55 -17.32 -2.36 7.65
CA ALA A 55 -17.35 -3.03 8.96
C ALA A 55 -16.76 -4.46 8.94
N CYS A 56 -16.69 -5.08 7.77
CA CYS A 56 -16.03 -6.37 7.55
C CYS A 56 -14.55 -6.24 7.13
N GLY A 57 -13.97 -5.04 7.11
CA GLY A 57 -12.55 -4.82 6.79
C GLY A 57 -12.23 -4.66 5.29
N TYR A 58 -13.24 -4.54 4.42
CA TYR A 58 -13.06 -4.39 2.96
C TYR A 58 -12.92 -2.93 2.55
N VAL A 59 -11.90 -2.25 3.08
CA VAL A 59 -11.57 -0.85 2.78
C VAL A 59 -10.10 -0.75 2.40
N GLY A 60 -9.83 -0.13 1.25
CA GLY A 60 -8.46 0.16 0.84
C GLY A 60 -7.86 1.34 1.63
N PRO A 61 -6.53 1.51 1.59
CA PRO A 61 -5.84 2.60 2.29
C PRO A 61 -6.29 4.01 1.87
N SER A 62 -6.95 4.17 0.72
CA SER A 62 -7.54 5.44 0.28
C SER A 62 -8.99 5.65 0.75
N GLY A 63 -9.50 4.82 1.67
CA GLY A 63 -10.88 4.90 2.17
C GLY A 63 -11.95 4.37 1.20
N ARG A 64 -11.53 3.81 0.06
CA ARG A 64 -12.42 3.20 -0.95
C ARG A 64 -12.88 1.81 -0.52
N VAL A 65 -14.17 1.53 -0.70
CA VAL A 65 -14.74 0.21 -0.40
C VAL A 65 -14.36 -0.80 -1.48
N LEU A 66 -13.84 -1.94 -1.07
CA LEU A 66 -13.46 -3.04 -1.94
C LEU A 66 -14.65 -4.00 -2.15
N LYS A 67 -15.75 -3.51 -2.72
CA LYS A 67 -16.99 -4.29 -2.94
C LYS A 67 -16.75 -5.62 -3.66
N LYS A 68 -15.91 -5.60 -4.70
CA LYS A 68 -15.55 -6.82 -5.46
C LYS A 68 -14.91 -7.89 -4.58
N SER A 69 -14.05 -7.50 -3.63
CA SER A 69 -13.41 -8.42 -2.70
C SER A 69 -14.38 -8.92 -1.64
N PHE A 70 -15.26 -8.03 -1.16
CA PHE A 70 -16.31 -8.37 -0.20
C PHE A 70 -17.30 -9.41 -0.75
N TYR A 71 -17.84 -9.20 -1.95
CA TYR A 71 -18.73 -10.18 -2.58
C TYR A 71 -18.02 -11.50 -2.86
N ARG A 72 -16.75 -11.45 -3.29
CA ARG A 72 -15.95 -12.67 -3.51
C ARG A 72 -15.84 -13.48 -2.22
N ALA A 73 -15.54 -12.82 -1.10
CA ALA A 73 -15.43 -13.47 0.19
C ALA A 73 -16.78 -14.02 0.69
N LEU A 74 -17.90 -13.33 0.43
CA LEU A 74 -19.24 -13.84 0.75
C LEU A 74 -19.58 -15.10 -0.04
N VAL A 75 -19.23 -15.13 -1.33
CA VAL A 75 -19.45 -16.28 -2.21
C VAL A 75 -18.59 -17.48 -1.77
N LEU A 76 -17.31 -17.24 -1.45
CA LEU A 76 -16.42 -18.26 -0.89
C LEU A 76 -16.93 -18.78 0.47
N ALA A 77 -17.38 -17.88 1.35
CA ALA A 77 -17.91 -18.24 2.66
C ALA A 77 -19.19 -19.07 2.58
N LYS A 78 -20.00 -18.87 1.53
CA LYS A 78 -21.19 -19.68 1.22
C LYS A 78 -20.84 -21.04 0.60
N GLY A 79 -19.56 -21.35 0.38
CA GLY A 79 -19.10 -22.62 -0.18
C GLY A 79 -19.12 -22.69 -1.70
N TYR A 80 -19.31 -21.56 -2.40
CA TYR A 80 -19.20 -21.52 -3.85
C TYR A 80 -17.74 -21.40 -4.27
N SER A 81 -17.26 -22.37 -5.04
CA SER A 81 -15.94 -22.35 -5.68
C SER A 81 -15.93 -21.31 -6.80
N LEU A 82 -15.42 -20.12 -6.51
CA LEU A 82 -15.07 -19.16 -7.54
C LEU A 82 -13.82 -19.66 -8.27
N PRO A 83 -13.74 -19.59 -9.62
CA PRO A 83 -12.50 -19.85 -10.32
C PRO A 83 -11.45 -18.93 -9.70
N SER A 84 -10.37 -19.53 -9.20
CA SER A 84 -9.29 -18.81 -8.51
C SER A 84 -8.56 -17.94 -9.53
N SER A 85 -9.16 -16.82 -9.92
CA SER A 85 -8.39 -15.67 -10.33
C SER A 85 -7.82 -15.12 -9.04
N THR A 86 -6.71 -15.72 -8.64
CA THR A 86 -5.87 -15.38 -7.50
C THR A 86 -5.64 -13.89 -7.55
N MET A 87 -6.50 -13.12 -6.88
CA MET A 87 -6.29 -11.74 -6.51
C MET A 87 -5.33 -11.79 -5.33
N VAL A 88 -4.07 -12.05 -5.67
CA VAL A 88 -2.94 -11.63 -4.86
C VAL A 88 -3.05 -10.12 -4.76
N ALA A 89 -3.65 -9.65 -3.66
CA ALA A 89 -3.47 -8.31 -3.16
C ALA A 89 -1.95 -8.08 -3.09
N GLY A 90 -1.43 -7.25 -4.01
CA GLY A 90 0.00 -6.95 -4.11
C GLY A 90 0.69 -7.42 -5.38
N MET A 91 0.10 -8.31 -6.19
CA MET A 91 0.74 -8.68 -7.45
C MET A 91 0.27 -7.75 -8.56
N SER A 92 1.05 -6.69 -8.76
CA SER A 92 1.28 -6.14 -10.09
C SER A 92 1.75 -7.28 -11.01
N ARG A 93 0.83 -8.13 -11.46
CA ARG A 93 1.05 -9.22 -12.44
C ARG A 93 1.35 -8.64 -13.83
N GLY A 94 2.46 -7.93 -13.93
CA GLY A 94 2.89 -7.31 -15.18
C GLY A 94 4.22 -6.56 -15.09
N ARG A 95 4.84 -6.49 -13.90
CA ARG A 95 6.21 -5.97 -13.76
C ARG A 95 7.13 -7.03 -13.18
N HIS A 96 7.11 -8.22 -13.76
CA HIS A 96 8.39 -8.91 -13.84
C HIS A 96 9.26 -8.05 -14.76
N ALA A 97 10.51 -7.79 -14.36
CA ALA A 97 11.51 -7.22 -15.26
C ALA A 97 11.90 -8.28 -16.30
N ASP A 98 10.92 -8.80 -17.04
CA ASP A 98 11.20 -9.26 -18.39
C ASP A 98 11.74 -8.01 -19.07
N PHE A 99 12.99 -8.02 -19.55
CA PHE A 99 13.67 -6.95 -20.27
C PHE A 99 12.95 -6.60 -21.59
N ARG A 100 11.65 -6.35 -21.52
CA ARG A 100 10.66 -6.23 -22.57
C ARG A 100 9.81 -5.01 -22.21
N THR A 101 9.96 -3.97 -23.01
CA THR A 101 9.03 -2.84 -23.05
C THR A 101 8.26 -2.93 -24.38
N ARG A 102 7.01 -2.45 -24.41
CA ARG A 102 6.21 -2.39 -25.63
C ARG A 102 6.14 -0.95 -26.09
N VAL A 103 6.11 -0.74 -27.40
CA VAL A 103 5.81 0.57 -27.99
C VAL A 103 4.38 0.93 -27.58
N HIS A 104 4.22 2.11 -27.00
CA HIS A 104 2.93 2.63 -26.62
C HIS A 104 2.10 2.97 -27.88
N GLY A 105 0.78 3.08 -27.76
CA GLY A 105 -0.09 3.41 -28.90
C GLY A 105 0.22 4.76 -29.58
N ASN A 106 0.99 5.63 -28.90
CA ASN A 106 1.50 6.89 -29.43
C ASN A 106 2.84 6.76 -30.18
N GLY A 107 3.41 5.55 -30.30
CA GLY A 107 4.69 5.31 -30.96
C GLY A 107 5.92 5.46 -30.05
N ASN A 108 5.75 5.82 -28.77
CA ASN A 108 6.88 6.02 -27.87
C ASN A 108 7.30 4.72 -27.17
N LEU A 109 8.62 4.55 -27.00
CA LEU A 109 9.20 3.51 -26.17
C LEU A 109 9.67 4.11 -24.84
N LEU A 110 9.16 3.60 -23.72
CA LEU A 110 9.54 4.06 -22.39
C LEU A 110 10.40 3.01 -21.68
N ILE A 111 11.49 3.48 -21.09
CA ILE A 111 12.32 2.70 -20.19
C ILE A 111 11.79 2.87 -18.78
N GLY A 112 11.35 1.78 -18.18
CA GLY A 112 10.84 1.79 -16.81
C GLY A 112 11.92 2.10 -15.78
N GLN A 113 11.53 2.74 -14.67
CA GLN A 113 12.46 3.11 -13.60
C GLN A 113 13.24 1.95 -12.96
N ALA A 114 12.78 0.71 -13.13
CA ALA A 114 13.51 -0.47 -12.66
C ALA A 114 14.86 -0.63 -13.39
N TYR A 115 14.94 -0.28 -14.68
CA TYR A 115 16.17 -0.34 -15.46
C TYR A 115 17.09 0.83 -15.17
N THR A 116 16.53 2.05 -15.13
CA THR A 116 17.31 3.26 -14.85
C THR A 116 17.92 3.22 -13.45
N ARG A 117 17.19 2.74 -12.42
CA ARG A 117 17.76 2.53 -11.08
C ARG A 117 18.82 1.44 -11.04
N ARG A 118 18.63 0.33 -11.77
CA ARG A 118 19.61 -0.76 -11.83
C ARG A 118 20.91 -0.33 -12.53
N MET A 119 20.81 0.59 -13.49
CA MET A 119 21.95 1.23 -14.14
C MET A 119 22.51 2.43 -13.36
N GLY A 120 21.89 2.83 -12.23
CA GLY A 120 22.32 3.98 -11.45
C GLY A 120 22.20 5.30 -12.20
N LEU A 121 21.18 5.43 -13.07
CA LEU A 121 20.99 6.64 -13.84
C LEU A 121 20.37 7.75 -12.98
N GLU A 122 20.96 8.93 -13.06
CA GLU A 122 20.52 10.13 -12.37
C GLU A 122 19.63 11.00 -13.27
N PRO A 123 18.63 11.70 -12.72
CA PRO A 123 17.83 12.67 -13.47
C PRO A 123 18.73 13.75 -14.07
N GLY A 124 18.61 13.98 -15.38
CA GLY A 124 19.42 14.97 -16.11
C GLY A 124 20.60 14.37 -16.88
N GLN A 125 20.85 13.06 -16.78
CA GLN A 125 21.78 12.39 -17.69
C GLN A 125 21.19 12.28 -19.11
N GLU A 126 22.01 12.60 -20.09
CA GLU A 126 21.66 12.53 -21.50
C GLU A 126 22.31 11.31 -22.17
N PHE A 127 21.63 10.76 -23.17
CA PHE A 127 22.10 9.60 -23.91
C PHE A 127 21.97 9.87 -25.41
N ARG A 128 23.01 9.52 -26.16
CA ARG A 128 22.95 9.45 -27.61
C ARG A 128 22.23 8.17 -28.02
N ILE A 129 21.22 8.32 -28.88
CA ILE A 129 20.49 7.20 -29.46
C ILE A 129 21.14 6.80 -30.77
N GLU A 130 21.64 5.57 -30.84
CA GLU A 130 22.14 4.96 -32.08
C GLU A 130 21.18 3.88 -32.56
N ILE A 131 20.83 3.92 -33.84
CA ILE A 131 19.90 2.96 -34.45
C ILE A 131 20.68 2.11 -35.43
N HIS A 132 20.86 0.83 -35.10
CA HIS A 132 21.47 -0.15 -35.98
C HIS A 132 20.39 -0.77 -36.86
N ARG A 133 20.22 -0.23 -38.07
CA ARG A 133 19.18 -0.68 -39.02
C ARG A 133 19.36 -2.14 -39.46
N GLU A 134 20.60 -2.60 -39.55
CA GLU A 134 20.95 -3.98 -39.91
C GLU A 134 20.45 -5.01 -38.90
N THR A 135 20.48 -4.68 -37.60
CA THR A 135 20.08 -5.58 -36.52
C THR A 135 18.74 -5.22 -35.88
N GLY A 136 18.13 -4.10 -36.31
CA GLY A 136 16.92 -3.54 -35.70
C GLY A 136 17.09 -3.11 -34.23
N SER A 137 18.33 -2.92 -33.77
CA SER A 137 18.64 -2.61 -32.37
C SER A 137 18.80 -1.11 -32.14
N ILE A 138 18.38 -0.66 -30.97
CA ILE A 138 18.54 0.73 -30.50
C ILE A 138 19.50 0.73 -29.32
N TRP A 139 20.58 1.50 -29.43
CA TRP A 139 21.62 1.60 -28.43
C TRP A 139 21.56 2.99 -27.80
N LEU A 140 21.72 3.04 -26.48
CA LEU A 140 21.78 4.27 -25.71
C LEU A 140 23.19 4.41 -25.14
N LEU A 141 23.92 5.40 -25.63
CA LEU A 141 25.29 5.69 -25.19
C LEU A 141 25.26 6.90 -24.26
N PRO A 142 25.82 6.83 -23.04
CA PRO A 142 25.87 7.99 -22.17
C PRO A 142 26.62 9.12 -22.88
N LEU A 143 26.02 10.31 -22.91
CA LEU A 143 26.74 11.53 -23.22
C LEU A 143 27.38 11.98 -21.92
N GLU A 144 28.72 12.05 -21.89
CA GLU A 144 29.39 12.70 -20.78
C GLU A 144 28.83 14.12 -20.67
N PRO A 145 28.45 14.58 -19.47
CA PRO A 145 28.06 15.96 -19.31
C PRO A 145 29.27 16.79 -19.72
N ASP A 146 29.11 17.65 -20.72
CA ASP A 146 30.12 18.62 -21.10
C ASP A 146 30.64 19.25 -19.81
N SER A 147 31.86 18.87 -19.44
CA SER A 147 32.61 19.50 -18.38
C SER A 147 32.73 20.95 -18.82
N LYS A 148 31.86 21.79 -18.27
CA LYS A 148 31.99 23.24 -18.33
C LYS A 148 33.28 23.59 -17.60
N GLU A 149 34.36 23.56 -18.35
CA GLU A 149 35.56 24.31 -18.07
C GLU A 149 35.23 25.78 -18.31
N SER A 150 35.04 26.54 -17.22
CA SER A 150 35.28 28.00 -17.10
C SER A 150 35.05 28.44 -15.66
#